data_AF-A0A840KJH2-F1
#
_entry.id   AF-A0A840KJH2-F1
#
_cell.length_a   1.000
_cell.length_b   1.000
_cell.length_c   1.000
_cell.angle_alpha   90.00
_cell.angle_beta   90.00
_cell.angle_gamma   90.00
#
_symmetry.space_group_name_H-M   'P 1'
#
loop_
_entity.id
_entity.type
_entity.pdbx_description
1 polymer ?
#
loop_
_entity_poly.entity_id
_entity_poly.type
_entity_poly.pdbx_seq_one_letter_code
_entity_poly.pdbx_strand_id
1 'polypeptide(L)'
;MLNQYLYNFISLNKNTNINTQLSDFYLRVLDLKPQIQKIENPTIDINFQPAFKLLANLYFNSIKNKNILDNLKDIQSVISIMFENTNLKEELLHKLPCIPNQNFKLRVQSELKRDDVKDLEFKQKYVEITTKNIFEGLAYQGFEKFLQHSGNVTGIELGESIELALHPEKRFIPVKDLNNGVIDKIILLIEKISERPNTWGQWLQNINRVKEEILMHKFQNEKTRSSLFSILTKDEATIELLGDLAKIDNLKDLVEKGKEKQREDNRKNSHLNYINFIGLTIQDLIQKQLDKELADTIAIKKSEDTDLINKEEQNGQDFIIYKNNKPIYFIEVKSKWDENGRFALSKNQTEKCAIEKNRYAVISVNVDRYKRKYQINNEFNIQFNDLNEFINVNDNLGSYFENLVKENLLKSETNDPKLIEYRGSIPQTIIDTEGKKFNEFVLKLIELMKII
;
A
#
# COMPACT_ATOMS: atom_id res chain seq x y z
N MET A 1 -9.59 62.33 -14.92
CA MET A 1 -9.52 63.45 -15.89
C MET A 1 -8.23 63.42 -16.71
N LEU A 2 -7.03 63.37 -16.10
CA LEU A 2 -5.76 63.27 -16.84
C LEU A 2 -5.66 62.06 -17.80
N ASN A 3 -6.01 60.86 -17.34
CA ASN A 3 -6.01 59.64 -18.18
C ASN A 3 -6.85 59.82 -19.46
N GLN A 4 -8.01 60.48 -19.35
CA GLN A 4 -8.92 60.73 -20.45
C GLN A 4 -8.30 61.69 -21.49
N TYR A 5 -7.63 62.76 -21.05
CA TYR A 5 -6.95 63.67 -21.97
C TYR A 5 -5.76 63.03 -22.68
N LEU A 6 -4.95 62.25 -21.96
CA LEU A 6 -3.82 61.53 -22.55
C LEU A 6 -4.29 60.47 -23.55
N TYR A 7 -5.34 59.72 -23.20
CA TYR A 7 -5.97 58.76 -24.09
C TYR A 7 -6.53 59.42 -25.35
N ASN A 8 -7.27 60.52 -25.19
CA ASN A 8 -7.80 61.27 -26.34
C ASN A 8 -6.65 61.72 -27.24
N PHE A 9 -5.56 62.25 -26.67
CA PHE A 9 -4.38 62.68 -27.41
C PHE A 9 -3.74 61.55 -28.22
N ILE A 10 -3.47 60.38 -27.62
CA ILE A 10 -2.91 59.24 -28.38
C ILE A 10 -3.91 58.69 -29.41
N SER A 11 -5.21 58.84 -29.15
CA SER A 11 -6.28 58.40 -30.06
C SER A 11 -6.46 59.33 -31.26
N LEU A 12 -5.88 60.54 -31.25
CA LEU A 12 -5.91 61.46 -32.40
C LEU A 12 -5.20 60.88 -33.63
N ASN A 13 -4.23 59.98 -33.42
CA ASN A 13 -3.44 59.35 -34.48
C ASN A 13 -3.36 57.83 -34.30
N LYS A 14 -4.34 57.10 -34.85
CA LYS A 14 -4.34 55.62 -34.92
C LYS A 14 -3.72 55.09 -36.23
N ASN A 15 -2.84 55.85 -36.89
CA ASN A 15 -2.26 55.44 -38.17
C ASN A 15 -1.02 54.56 -38.01
N THR A 16 -0.49 54.42 -36.78
CA THR A 16 0.60 53.49 -36.47
C THR A 16 0.07 52.32 -35.64
N ASN A 17 0.64 51.13 -35.84
CA ASN A 17 0.24 49.93 -35.11
C ASN A 17 0.36 50.11 -33.58
N ILE A 18 1.45 50.74 -33.13
CA ILE A 18 1.70 50.98 -31.71
C ILE A 18 0.66 51.90 -31.07
N ASN A 19 0.27 52.99 -31.75
CA ASN A 19 -0.73 53.93 -31.23
C ASN A 19 -2.09 53.24 -31.11
N THR A 20 -2.46 52.43 -32.09
CA THR A 20 -3.70 51.64 -32.07
C THR A 20 -3.69 50.65 -30.90
N GLN A 21 -2.65 49.83 -30.79
CA GLN A 21 -2.53 48.82 -29.73
C GLN A 21 -2.52 49.43 -28.33
N LEU A 22 -1.74 50.49 -28.09
CA LEU A 22 -1.70 51.16 -26.78
C LEU A 22 -3.00 51.90 -26.47
N SER A 23 -3.61 52.57 -27.45
CA SER A 23 -4.91 53.22 -27.29
C SER A 23 -5.97 52.20 -26.86
N ASP A 24 -6.05 51.07 -27.57
CA ASP A 24 -7.07 50.05 -27.31
C ASP A 24 -6.83 49.35 -25.96
N PHE A 25 -5.56 49.14 -25.59
CA PHE A 25 -5.18 48.68 -24.27
C PHE A 25 -5.66 49.63 -23.16
N TYR A 26 -5.28 50.91 -23.22
CA TYR A 26 -5.61 51.89 -22.17
C TYR A 26 -7.11 52.19 -22.11
N LEU A 27 -7.82 52.18 -23.24
CA LEU A 27 -9.27 52.30 -23.27
C LEU A 27 -9.93 51.25 -22.37
N ARG A 28 -9.50 49.99 -22.52
CA ARG A 28 -10.03 48.84 -21.79
C ARG A 28 -9.63 48.86 -20.32
N VAL A 29 -8.36 49.04 -19.99
CA VAL A 29 -7.87 48.85 -18.60
C VAL A 29 -8.08 50.06 -17.70
N LEU A 30 -8.34 51.25 -18.26
CA LEU A 30 -8.61 52.47 -17.50
C LEU A 30 -10.08 52.94 -17.58
N ASP A 31 -10.97 52.14 -18.17
CA ASP A 31 -12.40 52.44 -18.34
C ASP A 31 -12.65 53.85 -18.91
N LEU A 32 -11.99 54.17 -20.01
CA LEU A 32 -12.03 55.49 -20.62
C LEU A 32 -13.18 55.59 -21.63
N LYS A 33 -13.64 56.82 -21.91
CA LYS A 33 -14.71 57.04 -22.90
C LYS A 33 -14.13 57.57 -24.20
N PRO A 34 -14.42 56.99 -25.38
CA PRO A 34 -13.96 57.54 -26.64
C PRO A 34 -14.54 58.94 -26.87
N GLN A 35 -13.70 59.96 -27.02
CA GLN A 35 -14.11 61.26 -27.54
C GLN A 35 -13.57 61.39 -28.95
N ILE A 36 -14.47 61.25 -29.92
CA ILE A 36 -14.14 61.08 -31.33
C ILE A 36 -13.86 62.46 -31.96
N GLN A 37 -12.58 62.80 -32.06
CA GLN A 37 -12.07 63.69 -33.11
C GLN A 37 -10.81 63.04 -33.66
N LYS A 38 -10.89 62.38 -34.81
CA LYS A 38 -9.71 61.86 -35.52
C LYS A 38 -9.11 63.02 -36.33
N ILE A 39 -7.78 63.14 -36.31
CA ILE A 39 -7.09 64.02 -37.25
C ILE A 39 -6.73 63.17 -38.47
N GLU A 40 -7.46 63.33 -39.56
CA GLU A 40 -7.08 62.73 -40.84
C GLU A 40 -5.86 63.50 -41.38
N ASN A 41 -4.73 62.80 -41.53
CA ASN A 41 -3.46 63.34 -42.04
C ASN A 41 -2.92 64.55 -41.25
N PRO A 42 -2.34 64.33 -40.05
CA PRO A 42 -1.65 65.41 -39.35
C PRO A 42 -0.50 65.95 -40.22
N THR A 43 -0.54 67.23 -40.54
CA THR A 43 0.48 67.95 -41.33
C THR A 43 1.78 68.21 -40.57
N ILE A 44 1.85 67.83 -39.29
CA ILE A 44 2.98 68.01 -38.38
C ILE A 44 3.30 66.65 -37.75
N ASP A 45 4.59 66.31 -37.65
CA ASP A 45 5.08 65.15 -36.89
C ASP A 45 4.83 65.33 -35.38
N ILE A 46 3.63 64.97 -34.93
CA ILE A 46 3.27 65.03 -33.50
C ILE A 46 3.95 63.87 -32.76
N ASN A 47 4.71 64.18 -31.72
CA ASN A 47 5.33 63.17 -30.86
C ASN A 47 4.37 62.67 -29.76
N PHE A 48 3.89 61.42 -29.90
CA PHE A 48 2.98 60.78 -28.94
C PHE A 48 3.70 60.06 -27.78
N GLN A 49 5.03 59.93 -27.83
CA GLN A 49 5.78 59.16 -26.84
C GLN A 49 5.65 59.66 -25.39
N PRO A 50 5.65 60.98 -25.10
CA PRO A 50 5.45 61.46 -23.73
C PRO A 50 4.11 61.00 -23.15
N ALA A 51 3.05 60.96 -23.96
CA ALA A 51 1.74 60.49 -23.53
C ALA A 51 1.72 58.99 -23.25
N PHE A 52 2.40 58.17 -24.08
CA PHE A 52 2.57 56.73 -23.81
C PHE A 52 3.32 56.48 -22.50
N LYS A 53 4.43 57.19 -22.27
CA LYS A 53 5.22 57.07 -21.05
C LYS A 53 4.40 57.43 -19.82
N LEU A 54 3.59 58.49 -19.89
CA LEU A 54 2.77 58.94 -18.77
C LEU A 54 1.61 57.98 -18.50
N LEU A 55 0.91 57.50 -19.54
CA LEU A 55 -0.16 56.49 -19.40
C LEU A 55 0.37 55.17 -18.82
N ALA A 56 1.55 54.72 -19.25
CA ALA A 56 2.20 53.54 -18.69
C ALA A 56 2.48 53.72 -17.20
N ASN A 57 3.08 54.85 -16.81
CA ASN A 57 3.32 55.17 -15.41
C ASN A 57 2.03 55.19 -14.58
N LEU A 58 0.96 55.77 -15.10
CA LEU A 58 -0.34 55.84 -14.42
C LEU A 58 -0.96 54.45 -14.27
N TYR A 59 -0.91 53.62 -15.32
CA TYR A 59 -1.39 52.25 -15.29
C TYR A 59 -0.64 51.41 -14.24
N PHE A 60 0.70 51.32 -14.32
CA PHE A 60 1.47 50.52 -13.37
C PHE A 60 1.36 51.03 -11.93
N ASN A 61 1.31 52.35 -11.72
CA ASN A 61 1.05 52.91 -10.39
C ASN A 61 -0.35 52.59 -9.86
N SER A 62 -1.36 52.44 -10.73
CA SER A 62 -2.73 52.09 -10.32
C SER A 62 -2.87 50.64 -9.87
N ILE A 63 -1.99 49.75 -10.34
CA ILE A 63 -2.03 48.31 -10.03
C ILE A 63 -0.96 47.85 -9.03
N LYS A 64 0.05 48.68 -8.71
CA LYS A 64 1.19 48.29 -7.85
C LYS A 64 0.82 47.76 -6.46
N ASN A 65 -0.32 48.19 -5.91
CA ASN A 65 -0.84 47.76 -4.61
C ASN A 65 -1.97 46.72 -4.72
N LYS A 66 -2.34 46.32 -5.94
CA LYS A 66 -3.36 45.30 -6.19
C LYS A 66 -2.70 43.91 -6.27
N ASN A 67 -3.53 42.88 -6.31
CA ASN A 67 -3.07 41.53 -6.62
C ASN A 67 -2.55 41.48 -8.07
N ILE A 68 -1.22 41.46 -8.24
CA ILE A 68 -0.58 41.45 -9.56
C ILE A 68 -0.89 40.16 -10.32
N LEU A 69 -1.18 39.05 -9.63
CA LEU A 69 -1.55 37.78 -10.24
C LEU A 69 -2.74 37.93 -11.20
N ASP A 70 -3.75 38.71 -10.81
CA ASP A 70 -4.97 38.92 -11.61
C ASP A 70 -4.71 39.76 -12.87
N ASN A 71 -3.58 40.47 -12.92
CA ASN A 71 -3.25 41.44 -13.97
C ASN A 71 -2.12 40.96 -14.90
N LEU A 72 -1.59 39.75 -14.73
CA LEU A 72 -0.40 39.27 -15.46
C LEU A 72 -0.55 39.34 -16.98
N LYS A 73 -1.73 38.99 -17.52
CA LYS A 73 -1.99 39.04 -18.97
C LYS A 73 -1.94 40.47 -19.51
N ASP A 74 -2.53 41.42 -18.78
CA ASP A 74 -2.56 42.82 -19.17
C ASP A 74 -1.18 43.47 -19.05
N ILE A 75 -0.45 43.15 -17.99
CA ILE A 75 0.96 43.55 -17.81
C ILE A 75 1.81 43.01 -18.97
N GLN A 76 1.69 41.72 -19.30
CA GLN A 76 2.45 41.12 -20.39
C GLN A 76 2.11 41.75 -21.74
N SER A 77 0.82 42.00 -21.99
CA SER A 77 0.33 42.63 -23.22
C SER A 77 0.95 44.01 -23.42
N VAL A 78 0.82 44.91 -22.43
CA VAL A 78 1.32 46.29 -22.57
C VAL A 78 2.85 46.34 -22.63
N ILE A 79 3.55 45.49 -21.89
CA ILE A 79 5.02 45.41 -21.97
C ILE A 79 5.43 44.91 -23.35
N SER A 80 4.77 43.90 -23.91
CA SER A 80 5.08 43.39 -25.25
C SER A 80 4.97 44.50 -26.31
N ILE A 81 3.87 45.25 -26.30
CA ILE A 81 3.64 46.38 -27.22
C ILE A 81 4.74 47.44 -27.06
N MET A 82 5.07 47.82 -25.82
CA MET A 82 6.12 48.81 -25.56
C MET A 82 7.53 48.30 -25.90
N PHE A 83 7.78 46.99 -25.80
CA PHE A 83 9.08 46.38 -26.03
C PHE A 83 9.43 46.28 -27.52
N GLU A 84 8.42 46.20 -28.40
CA GLU A 84 8.59 46.24 -29.87
C GLU A 84 9.05 47.62 -30.37
N ASN A 85 8.87 48.68 -29.57
CA ASN A 85 9.29 50.02 -29.91
C ASN A 85 10.63 50.37 -29.27
N THR A 86 11.66 50.64 -30.08
CA THR A 86 13.02 50.94 -29.62
C THR A 86 13.07 52.06 -28.57
N ASN A 87 12.38 53.18 -28.80
CA ASN A 87 12.40 54.32 -27.87
C ASN A 87 11.71 53.99 -26.53
N LEU A 88 10.56 53.33 -26.53
CA LEU A 88 9.89 52.95 -25.27
C LEU A 88 10.67 51.85 -24.53
N LYS A 89 11.23 50.89 -25.26
CA LYS A 89 12.10 49.86 -24.71
C LYS A 89 13.33 50.46 -24.01
N GLU A 90 14.03 51.36 -24.68
CA GLU A 90 15.31 51.91 -24.22
C GLU A 90 15.12 53.07 -23.23
N GLU A 91 14.08 53.89 -23.34
CA GLU A 91 13.95 55.09 -22.50
C GLU A 91 12.98 54.91 -21.32
N LEU A 92 12.04 53.95 -21.38
CA LEU A 92 11.01 53.74 -20.35
C LEU A 92 11.14 52.38 -19.63
N LEU A 93 11.11 51.27 -20.37
CA LEU A 93 11.00 49.92 -19.77
C LEU A 93 12.21 49.54 -18.90
N HIS A 94 13.36 50.18 -19.07
CA HIS A 94 14.53 49.95 -18.20
C HIS A 94 14.40 50.59 -16.80
N LYS A 95 13.63 51.66 -16.67
CA LYS A 95 13.43 52.41 -15.40
C LYS A 95 12.10 52.13 -14.72
N LEU A 96 11.11 51.63 -15.47
CA LEU A 96 9.76 51.48 -14.97
C LEU A 96 9.59 50.19 -14.17
N PRO A 97 9.12 50.23 -12.91
CA PRO A 97 8.75 49.03 -12.16
C PRO A 97 7.49 48.39 -12.76
N CYS A 98 7.68 47.53 -13.76
CA CYS A 98 6.61 46.92 -14.53
C CYS A 98 6.74 45.41 -14.69
N ILE A 99 7.90 44.83 -14.40
CA ILE A 99 8.11 43.39 -14.54
C ILE A 99 7.76 42.70 -13.22
N PRO A 100 6.83 41.75 -13.20
CA PRO A 100 6.51 41.00 -11.99
C PRO A 100 7.64 40.04 -11.63
N ASN A 101 7.99 39.99 -10.35
CA ASN A 101 8.82 38.93 -9.79
C ASN A 101 7.99 37.70 -9.38
N GLN A 102 8.65 36.64 -8.90
CA GLN A 102 7.97 35.39 -8.50
C GLN A 102 7.09 35.53 -7.24
N ASN A 103 7.21 36.64 -6.50
CA ASN A 103 6.30 37.02 -5.40
C ASN A 103 5.19 37.99 -5.85
N PHE A 104 4.97 38.12 -7.16
CA PHE A 104 3.94 38.99 -7.73
C PHE A 104 4.07 40.46 -7.32
N LYS A 105 5.31 40.96 -7.18
CA LYS A 105 5.60 42.39 -7.00
C LYS A 105 6.22 42.95 -8.28
N LEU A 106 5.78 44.13 -8.71
CA LEU A 106 6.38 44.83 -9.86
C LEU A 106 7.76 45.38 -9.48
N ARG A 107 8.75 45.10 -10.32
CA ARG A 107 10.15 45.47 -10.14
C ARG A 107 10.70 46.08 -11.41
N VAL A 108 11.75 46.89 -11.26
CA VAL A 108 12.54 47.33 -12.42
C VAL A 108 13.37 46.16 -12.92
N GLN A 109 13.65 46.11 -14.22
CA GLN A 109 14.38 44.97 -14.79
C GLN A 109 15.77 44.77 -14.17
N SER A 110 16.45 45.84 -13.73
CA SER A 110 17.77 45.76 -13.09
C SER A 110 17.78 45.06 -11.73
N GLU A 111 16.62 44.90 -11.09
CA GLU A 111 16.45 44.17 -9.82
C GLU A 111 16.16 42.68 -10.05
N LEU A 112 15.97 42.26 -11.30
CA LEU A 112 15.54 40.92 -11.66
C LEU A 112 16.62 40.17 -12.44
N LYS A 113 16.64 38.87 -12.27
CA LYS A 113 17.41 37.94 -13.09
C LYS A 113 16.49 36.94 -13.76
N ARG A 114 16.99 36.32 -14.84
CA ARG A 114 16.36 35.15 -15.43
C ARG A 114 16.47 33.96 -14.48
N ASP A 115 15.40 33.18 -14.42
CA ASP A 115 15.33 31.98 -13.58
C ASP A 115 15.65 30.73 -14.41
N ASP A 116 16.88 30.24 -14.31
CA ASP A 116 17.28 28.96 -14.92
C ASP A 116 17.05 27.78 -13.95
N VAL A 117 16.57 28.04 -12.73
CA VAL A 117 16.30 27.04 -11.68
C VAL A 117 14.79 26.90 -11.51
N LYS A 118 14.18 26.16 -12.45
CA LYS A 118 12.74 25.91 -12.44
C LYS A 118 12.29 24.94 -11.33
N ASP A 119 13.22 24.29 -10.65
CA ASP A 119 12.96 23.44 -9.49
C ASP A 119 12.52 24.29 -8.28
N LEU A 120 11.23 24.21 -7.94
CA LEU A 120 10.64 24.96 -6.83
C LEU A 120 11.12 24.45 -5.47
N GLU A 121 11.28 23.13 -5.32
CA GLU A 121 11.70 22.50 -4.07
C GLU A 121 13.13 22.93 -3.72
N PHE A 122 14.03 22.96 -4.72
CA PHE A 122 15.39 23.44 -4.54
C PHE A 122 15.44 24.91 -4.12
N LYS A 123 14.63 25.78 -4.75
CA LYS A 123 14.51 27.19 -4.36
C LYS A 123 13.94 27.36 -2.95
N GLN A 124 12.98 26.54 -2.54
CA GLN A 124 12.46 26.54 -1.17
C GLN A 124 13.54 26.13 -0.17
N LYS A 125 14.32 25.08 -0.45
CA LYS A 125 15.45 24.67 0.38
C LYS A 125 16.54 25.73 0.46
N TYR A 126 16.80 26.44 -0.64
CA TYR A 126 17.68 27.62 -0.63
C TYR A 126 17.20 28.66 0.39
N VAL A 127 15.92 29.04 0.36
CA VAL A 127 15.36 30.02 1.30
C VAL A 127 15.44 29.51 2.75
N GLU A 128 15.11 28.23 2.98
CA GLU A 128 15.14 27.60 4.30
C GLU A 128 16.55 27.63 4.92
N ILE A 129 17.57 27.30 4.12
CA ILE A 129 18.94 27.17 4.61
C ILE A 129 19.65 28.53 4.69
N THR A 130 19.47 29.38 3.67
CA THR A 130 20.21 30.65 3.56
C THR A 130 19.46 31.83 4.18
N THR A 131 18.16 31.69 4.46
CA THR A 131 17.22 32.74 4.87
C THR A 131 17.02 33.87 3.84
N LYS A 132 17.58 33.74 2.63
CA LYS A 132 17.48 34.75 1.56
C LYS A 132 16.32 34.42 0.62
N ASN A 133 15.46 35.39 0.34
CA ASN A 133 14.30 35.20 -0.54
C ASN A 133 14.67 35.35 -2.03
N ILE A 134 15.04 34.24 -2.67
CA ILE A 134 15.42 34.22 -4.09
C ILE A 134 14.27 34.65 -5.02
N PHE A 135 13.01 34.41 -4.63
CA PHE A 135 11.83 34.74 -5.43
C PHE A 135 11.64 36.25 -5.63
N GLU A 136 12.26 37.10 -4.79
CA GLU A 136 12.19 38.55 -4.96
C GLU A 136 13.02 39.07 -6.13
N GLY A 137 14.13 38.41 -6.44
CA GLY A 137 15.10 38.81 -7.47
C GLY A 137 14.97 38.05 -8.79
N LEU A 138 13.93 37.22 -8.95
CA LEU A 138 13.68 36.45 -10.17
C LEU A 138 12.45 36.97 -10.90
N ALA A 139 12.55 37.16 -12.21
CA ALA A 139 11.38 37.47 -13.03
C ALA A 139 10.37 36.32 -13.01
N TYR A 140 9.09 36.67 -13.06
CA TYR A 140 8.01 35.71 -13.21
C TYR A 140 8.08 35.04 -14.59
N GLN A 141 7.64 33.78 -14.66
CA GLN A 141 7.69 32.98 -15.87
C GLN A 141 6.98 33.67 -17.05
N GLY A 142 7.67 33.74 -18.19
CA GLY A 142 7.20 34.40 -19.42
C GLY A 142 7.58 35.88 -19.53
N PHE A 143 8.13 36.48 -18.46
CA PHE A 143 8.61 37.87 -18.45
C PHE A 143 10.14 37.98 -18.60
N GLU A 144 10.88 36.87 -18.53
CA GLU A 144 12.34 36.84 -18.68
C GLU A 144 12.82 37.40 -20.03
N LYS A 145 11.98 37.30 -21.07
CA LYS A 145 12.23 37.83 -22.41
C LYS A 145 12.27 39.36 -22.49
N PHE A 146 11.69 40.06 -21.49
CA PHE A 146 11.69 41.51 -21.44
C PHE A 146 12.89 42.09 -20.66
N LEU A 147 13.71 41.24 -20.04
CA LEU A 147 14.97 41.65 -19.43
C LEU A 147 15.99 41.93 -20.53
N GLN A 148 16.60 43.13 -20.53
CA GLN A 148 17.53 43.56 -21.58
C GLN A 148 18.99 43.19 -21.27
N HIS A 149 19.32 42.83 -20.02
CA HIS A 149 20.64 42.30 -19.64
C HIS A 149 20.70 40.78 -19.82
N SER A 150 21.90 40.17 -19.76
CA SER A 150 22.10 38.71 -19.85
C SER A 150 22.00 37.96 -18.51
N GLY A 151 22.00 38.68 -17.37
CA GLY A 151 22.02 38.08 -16.04
C GLY A 151 20.93 37.02 -15.76
N ASN A 152 21.38 35.85 -15.30
CA ASN A 152 20.58 34.71 -14.88
C ASN A 152 20.99 34.26 -13.46
N VAL A 153 20.16 33.41 -12.86
CA VAL A 153 20.50 32.64 -11.66
C VAL A 153 20.57 31.19 -12.05
N THR A 154 21.70 30.55 -11.77
CA THR A 154 21.92 29.14 -12.06
C THR A 154 21.85 28.28 -10.79
N GLY A 155 21.59 26.99 -10.97
CA GLY A 155 21.54 26.07 -9.83
C GLY A 155 22.89 25.93 -9.12
N ILE A 156 24.00 26.05 -9.84
CA ILE A 156 25.35 26.05 -9.26
C ILE A 156 25.53 27.24 -8.31
N GLU A 157 25.14 28.45 -8.71
CA GLU A 157 25.24 29.64 -7.83
C GLU A 157 24.40 29.50 -6.55
N LEU A 158 23.19 28.95 -6.67
CA LEU A 158 22.32 28.69 -5.52
C LEU A 158 22.88 27.57 -4.63
N GLY A 159 23.38 26.50 -5.24
CA GLY A 159 23.99 25.38 -4.53
C GLY A 159 25.25 25.79 -3.77
N GLU A 160 26.12 26.59 -4.37
CA GLU A 160 27.27 27.17 -3.69
C GLU A 160 26.90 28.02 -2.49
N SER A 161 25.81 28.80 -2.60
CA SER A 161 25.31 29.61 -1.49
C SER A 161 24.72 28.76 -0.36
N ILE A 162 24.04 27.66 -0.69
CA ILE A 162 23.58 26.67 0.29
C ILE A 162 24.78 26.06 1.01
N GLU A 163 25.79 25.61 0.28
CA GLU A 163 26.98 24.99 0.86
C GLU A 163 27.75 25.97 1.77
N LEU A 164 27.88 27.25 1.38
CA LEU A 164 28.47 28.29 2.24
C LEU A 164 27.69 28.51 3.54
N ALA A 165 26.36 28.49 3.45
CA ALA A 165 25.49 28.66 4.62
C ALA A 165 25.56 27.46 5.58
N LEU A 166 25.80 26.26 5.04
CA LEU A 166 25.99 25.04 5.84
C LEU A 166 27.40 24.96 6.44
N HIS A 167 28.42 25.33 5.67
CA HIS A 167 29.81 25.38 6.14
C HIS A 167 30.63 26.44 5.37
N PRO A 168 31.24 27.44 6.02
CA PRO A 168 31.93 28.54 5.35
C PRO A 168 33.04 28.12 4.37
N GLU A 169 33.77 27.04 4.68
CA GLU A 169 34.82 26.51 3.80
C GLU A 169 34.31 25.56 2.71
N LYS A 170 32.98 25.30 2.64
CA LYS A 170 32.36 24.27 1.78
C LYS A 170 33.00 22.88 1.93
N ARG A 171 33.63 22.63 3.09
CA ARG A 171 34.34 21.41 3.43
C ARG A 171 33.51 20.63 4.44
N PHE A 172 33.02 19.46 4.03
CA PHE A 172 32.14 18.62 4.85
C PHE A 172 32.85 17.40 5.47
N ILE A 173 34.18 17.39 5.39
CA ILE A 173 35.04 16.35 5.97
C ILE A 173 36.19 16.97 6.78
N PRO A 174 36.53 16.42 7.96
CA PRO A 174 35.95 15.22 8.53
C PRO A 174 34.57 15.50 9.16
N VAL A 175 33.60 14.62 8.92
CA VAL A 175 32.17 14.86 9.26
C VAL A 175 31.96 15.12 10.77
N LYS A 176 32.83 14.55 11.62
CA LYS A 176 32.82 14.74 13.08
C LYS A 176 32.97 16.20 13.53
N ASP A 177 33.51 17.06 12.68
CA ASP A 177 33.72 18.48 12.97
C ASP A 177 32.45 19.31 12.64
N LEU A 178 31.45 18.71 11.99
CA LEU A 178 30.16 19.34 11.70
C LEU A 178 29.21 19.21 12.88
N ASN A 179 28.38 20.24 13.10
CA ASN A 179 27.32 20.15 14.11
C ASN A 179 26.16 19.24 13.64
N ASN A 180 25.47 18.60 14.58
CA ASN A 180 24.38 17.66 14.28
C ASN A 180 23.25 18.29 13.44
N GLY A 181 22.87 19.54 13.69
CA GLY A 181 21.81 20.22 12.94
C GLY A 181 22.17 20.46 11.46
N VAL A 182 23.45 20.66 11.15
CA VAL A 182 23.96 20.75 9.78
C VAL A 182 23.98 19.36 9.13
N ILE A 183 24.40 18.33 9.87
CA ILE A 183 24.39 16.95 9.39
C ILE A 183 22.97 16.52 8.99
N ASP A 184 21.97 16.79 9.84
CA ASP A 184 20.56 16.47 9.55
C ASP A 184 20.06 17.17 8.28
N LYS A 185 20.39 18.45 8.10
CA LYS A 185 20.06 19.19 6.87
C LYS A 185 20.75 18.60 5.65
N ILE A 186 22.03 18.25 5.74
CA ILE A 186 22.77 17.66 4.62
C ILE A 186 22.19 16.29 4.25
N ILE A 187 21.79 15.46 5.23
CA ILE A 187 21.17 14.15 4.94
C ILE A 187 19.90 14.31 4.10
N LEU A 188 19.05 15.28 4.42
CA LEU A 188 17.86 15.60 3.62
C LEU A 188 18.22 16.03 2.19
N LEU A 189 19.32 16.77 2.01
CA LEU A 189 19.82 17.13 0.67
C LEU A 189 20.39 15.90 -0.07
N ILE A 190 21.04 14.98 0.63
CA ILE A 190 21.63 13.76 0.03
C ILE A 190 20.56 12.85 -0.56
N GLU A 191 19.39 12.76 0.07
CA GLU A 191 18.23 12.05 -0.48
C GLU A 191 17.93 12.55 -1.92
N LYS A 192 17.80 13.87 -2.07
CA LYS A 192 17.54 14.53 -3.37
C LYS A 192 18.71 14.44 -4.35
N ILE A 193 19.94 14.52 -3.87
CA ILE A 193 21.16 14.31 -4.69
C ILE A 193 21.22 12.87 -5.25
N SER A 194 20.58 11.91 -4.59
CA SER A 194 20.62 10.50 -4.98
C SER A 194 19.51 10.13 -5.98
N GLU A 195 18.54 11.02 -6.22
CA GLU A 195 17.48 10.86 -7.21
C GLU A 195 18.02 10.94 -8.66
N ARG A 196 17.28 10.36 -9.62
CA ARG A 196 17.58 10.46 -11.06
C ARG A 196 16.54 11.33 -11.77
N PRO A 197 16.94 12.31 -12.61
CA PRO A 197 18.33 12.70 -12.88
C PRO A 197 18.99 13.40 -11.68
N ASN A 198 20.31 13.23 -11.52
CA ASN A 198 21.08 13.83 -10.43
C ASN A 198 21.35 15.33 -10.68
N THR A 199 20.28 16.12 -10.73
CA THR A 199 20.36 17.56 -10.95
C THR A 199 20.87 18.26 -9.70
N TRP A 200 20.40 17.88 -8.51
CA TRP A 200 20.82 18.48 -7.25
C TRP A 200 22.29 18.24 -6.94
N GLY A 201 22.86 17.08 -7.28
CA GLY A 201 24.28 16.82 -7.09
C GLY A 201 25.19 17.54 -8.09
N GLN A 202 24.67 18.01 -9.22
CA GLN A 202 25.40 18.93 -10.11
C GLN A 202 25.45 20.35 -9.53
N TRP A 203 24.42 20.76 -8.79
CA TRP A 203 24.33 22.05 -8.13
C TRP A 203 25.05 22.08 -6.77
N LEU A 204 25.00 20.99 -5.99
CA LEU A 204 25.61 20.81 -4.67
C LEU A 204 26.87 19.92 -4.76
N GLN A 205 27.89 20.41 -5.46
CA GLN A 205 29.05 19.61 -5.86
C GLN A 205 29.91 19.15 -4.68
N ASN A 206 30.09 19.98 -3.66
CA ASN A 206 30.95 19.63 -2.53
C ASN A 206 30.29 18.60 -1.63
N ILE A 207 28.98 18.70 -1.39
CA ILE A 207 28.21 17.68 -0.67
C ILE A 207 28.17 16.37 -1.47
N ASN A 208 27.84 16.44 -2.76
CA ASN A 208 27.73 15.25 -3.61
C ASN A 208 29.05 14.46 -3.69
N ARG A 209 30.20 15.14 -3.60
CA ARG A 209 31.53 14.50 -3.61
C ARG A 209 31.81 13.61 -2.39
N VAL A 210 31.19 13.87 -1.24
CA VAL A 210 31.48 13.18 0.03
C VAL A 210 30.23 12.60 0.68
N LYS A 211 29.13 12.45 -0.07
CA LYS A 211 27.83 12.04 0.46
C LYS A 211 27.84 10.67 1.12
N GLU A 212 28.62 9.73 0.60
CA GLU A 212 28.74 8.38 1.16
C GLU A 212 29.39 8.43 2.56
N GLU A 213 30.43 9.25 2.73
CA GLU A 213 31.09 9.42 4.03
C GLU A 213 30.15 10.07 5.06
N ILE A 214 29.37 11.06 4.63
CA ILE A 214 28.38 11.74 5.49
C ILE A 214 27.26 10.77 5.90
N LEU A 215 26.72 9.98 4.97
CA LEU A 215 25.70 8.97 5.28
C LEU A 215 26.21 7.94 6.28
N MET A 216 27.43 7.43 6.07
CA MET A 216 28.06 6.46 6.97
C MET A 216 28.30 7.01 8.38
N HIS A 217 28.53 8.31 8.51
CA HIS A 217 28.68 8.97 9.81
C HIS A 217 27.44 8.84 10.70
N LYS A 218 26.24 8.66 10.11
CA LYS A 218 25.00 8.46 10.87
C LYS A 218 24.95 7.10 11.59
N PHE A 219 25.77 6.14 11.15
CA PHE A 219 25.77 4.75 11.62
C PHE A 219 27.00 4.42 12.48
N GLN A 220 27.41 5.31 13.38
CA GLN A 220 28.55 5.07 14.28
C GLN A 220 28.25 4.09 15.42
N ASN A 221 27.00 4.00 15.85
CA ASN A 221 26.62 3.11 16.93
C ASN A 221 26.67 1.65 16.45
N GLU A 222 27.35 0.77 17.19
CA GLU A 222 27.57 -0.64 16.84
C GLU A 222 26.26 -1.38 16.51
N LYS A 223 25.20 -1.16 17.28
CA LYS A 223 23.88 -1.76 17.05
C LYS A 223 23.26 -1.28 15.73
N THR A 224 23.33 0.02 15.46
CA THR A 224 22.82 0.58 14.20
C THR A 224 23.63 0.14 12.98
N ARG A 225 24.96 0.02 13.15
CA ARG A 225 25.88 -0.46 12.13
C ARG A 225 25.63 -1.93 11.79
N SER A 226 25.48 -2.79 12.80
CA SER A 226 25.12 -4.20 12.62
C SER A 226 23.77 -4.35 11.92
N SER A 227 22.78 -3.52 12.29
CA SER A 227 21.47 -3.51 11.63
C SER A 227 21.56 -3.10 10.16
N LEU A 228 22.34 -2.05 9.84
CA LEU A 228 22.57 -1.62 8.46
C LEU A 228 23.18 -2.74 7.62
N PHE A 229 24.24 -3.41 8.10
CA PHE A 229 24.82 -4.54 7.36
C PHE A 229 23.83 -5.68 7.16
N SER A 230 23.02 -5.97 8.17
CA SER A 230 21.97 -7.00 8.06
C SER A 230 20.96 -6.67 6.97
N ILE A 231 20.65 -5.38 6.75
CA ILE A 231 19.79 -4.90 5.66
C ILE A 231 20.52 -4.99 4.31
N LEU A 232 21.76 -4.50 4.23
CA LEU A 232 22.54 -4.46 2.98
C LEU A 232 22.93 -5.85 2.45
N THR A 233 22.91 -6.88 3.28
CA THR A 233 23.14 -8.28 2.86
C THR A 233 21.89 -8.95 2.26
N LYS A 234 20.74 -8.27 2.25
CA LYS A 234 19.52 -8.77 1.63
C LYS A 234 19.51 -8.52 0.12
N ASP A 235 18.63 -9.24 -0.57
CA ASP A 235 18.36 -9.01 -1.98
C ASP A 235 17.63 -7.68 -2.21
N GLU A 236 17.67 -7.19 -3.44
CA GLU A 236 17.11 -5.91 -3.85
C GLU A 236 15.62 -5.76 -3.50
N ALA A 237 14.81 -6.80 -3.73
CA ALA A 237 13.37 -6.76 -3.44
C ALA A 237 13.09 -6.63 -1.94
N THR A 238 13.88 -7.33 -1.10
CA THR A 238 13.78 -7.19 0.36
C THR A 238 14.21 -5.79 0.81
N ILE A 239 15.26 -5.22 0.22
CA ILE A 239 15.72 -3.86 0.56
C ILE A 239 14.65 -2.83 0.19
N GLU A 240 14.04 -2.96 -1.00
CA GLU A 240 12.94 -2.09 -1.45
C GLU A 240 11.74 -2.15 -0.47
N LEU A 241 11.33 -3.36 -0.09
CA LEU A 241 10.26 -3.55 0.89
C LEU A 241 10.57 -2.89 2.24
N LEU A 242 11.81 -3.01 2.73
CA LEU A 242 12.24 -2.36 3.97
C LEU A 242 12.22 -0.83 3.83
N GLY A 243 12.59 -0.31 2.67
CA GLY A 243 12.47 1.11 2.33
C GLY A 243 11.02 1.60 2.37
N ASP A 244 10.08 0.83 1.84
CA ASP A 244 8.66 1.17 1.89
C ASP A 244 8.07 1.07 3.29
N LEU A 245 8.46 0.06 4.07
CA LEU A 245 8.08 -0.06 5.48
C LEU A 245 8.57 1.13 6.30
N ALA A 246 9.75 1.68 6.01
CA ALA A 246 10.30 2.84 6.71
C ALA A 246 9.48 4.12 6.50
N LYS A 247 8.65 4.21 5.46
CA LYS A 247 7.76 5.34 5.17
C LYS A 247 6.46 5.32 6.00
N ILE A 248 6.22 4.26 6.78
CA ILE A 248 5.00 4.10 7.57
C ILE A 248 5.15 4.82 8.92
N ASP A 249 4.29 5.81 9.18
CA ASP A 249 4.32 6.65 10.39
C ASP A 249 4.34 5.84 11.70
N ASN A 250 3.60 4.71 11.75
CA ASN A 250 3.51 3.84 12.92
C ASN A 250 4.12 2.45 12.69
N LEU A 251 5.27 2.38 12.02
CA LEU A 251 5.99 1.14 11.74
C LEU A 251 6.19 0.25 12.97
N LYS A 252 6.45 0.84 14.14
CA LYS A 252 6.67 0.09 15.39
C LYS A 252 5.46 -0.76 15.77
N ASP A 253 4.25 -0.18 15.73
CA ASP A 253 3.01 -0.90 16.04
C ASP A 253 2.73 -1.99 15.01
N LEU A 254 2.95 -1.71 13.73
CA LEU A 254 2.79 -2.69 12.64
C LEU A 254 3.68 -3.92 12.84
N VAL A 255 4.95 -3.71 13.16
CA VAL A 255 5.92 -4.79 13.39
C VAL A 255 5.52 -5.64 14.60
N GLU A 256 5.09 -5.01 15.71
CA GLU A 256 4.69 -5.76 16.90
C GLU A 256 3.39 -6.56 16.68
N LYS A 257 2.39 -5.99 15.99
CA LYS A 257 1.18 -6.72 15.59
C LYS A 257 1.48 -7.88 14.64
N GLY A 258 2.37 -7.67 13.68
CA GLY A 258 2.82 -8.73 12.76
C GLY A 258 3.47 -9.90 13.49
N LYS A 259 4.36 -9.61 14.45
CA LYS A 259 4.99 -10.64 15.30
C LYS A 259 3.96 -11.41 16.12
N GLU A 260 2.99 -10.72 16.74
CA GLU A 260 1.98 -11.42 17.55
C GLU A 260 1.08 -12.29 16.67
N LYS A 261 0.67 -11.79 15.50
CA LYS A 261 -0.12 -12.57 14.56
C LYS A 261 0.61 -13.84 14.11
N GLN A 262 1.91 -13.75 13.82
CA GLN A 262 2.73 -14.91 13.49
C GLN A 262 2.81 -15.91 14.65
N ARG A 263 2.95 -15.44 15.90
CA ARG A 263 2.91 -16.32 17.08
C ARG A 263 1.56 -17.00 17.25
N GLU A 264 0.46 -16.28 17.06
CA GLU A 264 -0.89 -16.86 17.11
C GLU A 264 -1.10 -17.95 16.06
N ASP A 265 -0.67 -17.71 14.82
CA ASP A 265 -0.81 -18.68 13.74
C ASP A 265 0.06 -19.92 13.99
N ASN A 266 1.28 -19.73 14.51
CA ASN A 266 2.12 -20.84 14.98
C ASN A 266 1.45 -21.65 16.09
N ARG A 267 0.87 -20.98 17.12
CA ARG A 267 0.13 -21.66 18.21
C ARG A 267 -1.05 -22.47 17.66
N LYS A 268 -1.83 -21.90 16.72
CA LYS A 268 -2.97 -22.59 16.08
C LYS A 268 -2.51 -23.81 15.29
N ASN A 269 -1.45 -23.68 14.49
CA ASN A 269 -0.92 -24.79 13.71
C ASN A 269 -0.38 -25.92 14.60
N SER A 270 0.34 -25.58 15.67
CA SER A 270 0.80 -26.57 16.66
C SER A 270 -0.38 -27.29 17.33
N HIS A 271 -1.46 -26.57 17.66
CA HIS A 271 -2.65 -27.17 18.25
C HIS A 271 -3.38 -28.12 17.27
N LEU A 272 -3.53 -27.73 16.00
CA LEU A 272 -4.11 -28.58 14.97
C LEU A 272 -3.29 -29.85 14.74
N ASN A 273 -1.96 -29.72 14.67
CA ASN A 273 -1.04 -30.86 14.55
C ASN A 273 -1.19 -31.83 15.72
N TYR A 274 -1.33 -31.30 16.93
CA TYR A 274 -1.56 -32.10 18.12
C TYR A 274 -2.92 -32.85 18.07
N ILE A 275 -4.02 -32.18 17.70
CA ILE A 275 -5.33 -32.84 17.54
C ILE A 275 -5.25 -33.99 16.53
N ASN A 276 -4.60 -33.78 15.38
CA ASN A 276 -4.45 -34.78 14.34
C ASN A 276 -3.63 -36.00 14.82
N PHE A 277 -2.50 -35.75 15.49
CA PHE A 277 -1.64 -36.81 16.05
C PHE A 277 -2.42 -37.73 17.00
N ILE A 278 -3.25 -37.15 17.87
CA ILE A 278 -4.04 -37.90 18.84
C ILE A 278 -5.18 -38.66 18.15
N GLY A 279 -5.81 -38.05 17.15
CA GLY A 279 -6.81 -38.74 16.32
C GLY A 279 -6.26 -40.02 15.67
N LEU A 280 -5.08 -39.93 15.05
CA LEU A 280 -4.38 -41.06 14.45
C LEU A 280 -3.99 -42.12 15.49
N THR A 281 -3.51 -41.68 16.66
CA THR A 281 -3.15 -42.59 17.76
C THR A 281 -4.35 -43.40 18.24
N ILE A 282 -5.51 -42.75 18.40
CA ILE A 282 -6.76 -43.41 18.78
C ILE A 282 -7.19 -44.41 17.71
N GLN A 283 -7.14 -44.02 16.42
CA GLN A 283 -7.44 -44.93 15.31
C GLN A 283 -6.56 -46.19 15.36
N ASP A 284 -5.25 -46.05 15.51
CA ASP A 284 -4.33 -47.18 15.60
C ASP A 284 -4.62 -48.09 16.82
N LEU A 285 -5.03 -47.52 17.96
CA LEU A 285 -5.43 -48.30 19.14
C LEU A 285 -6.72 -49.10 18.90
N ILE A 286 -7.75 -48.46 18.33
CA ILE A 286 -9.00 -49.14 17.96
C ILE A 286 -8.71 -50.27 16.97
N GLN A 287 -7.87 -50.02 15.96
CA GLN A 287 -7.51 -51.01 14.96
C GLN A 287 -6.84 -52.23 15.60
N LYS A 288 -5.80 -52.02 16.42
CA LYS A 288 -5.10 -53.11 17.10
C LYS A 288 -6.04 -53.96 17.95
N GLN A 289 -7.02 -53.33 18.61
CA GLN A 289 -8.00 -54.07 19.39
C GLN A 289 -8.95 -54.86 18.50
N LEU A 290 -9.48 -54.28 17.41
CA LEU A 290 -10.31 -55.00 16.45
C LEU A 290 -9.57 -56.19 15.85
N ASP A 291 -8.33 -56.00 15.41
CA ASP A 291 -7.46 -57.04 14.84
C ASP A 291 -7.29 -58.20 15.83
N LYS A 292 -7.06 -57.88 17.10
CA LYS A 292 -6.90 -58.88 18.17
C LYS A 292 -8.18 -59.67 18.44
N GLU A 293 -9.32 -58.99 18.57
CA GLU A 293 -10.60 -59.63 18.92
C GLU A 293 -11.22 -60.42 17.76
N LEU A 294 -10.87 -60.08 16.52
CA LEU A 294 -11.39 -60.73 15.31
C LEU A 294 -10.40 -61.72 14.68
N ALA A 295 -9.19 -61.87 15.24
CA ALA A 295 -8.10 -62.69 14.73
C ALA A 295 -8.50 -64.14 14.40
N ASP A 296 -9.39 -64.73 15.22
CA ASP A 296 -9.83 -66.12 15.07
C ASP A 296 -11.00 -66.28 14.07
N THR A 297 -11.55 -65.18 13.54
CA THR A 297 -12.76 -65.20 12.72
C THR A 297 -12.49 -64.80 11.26
N ILE A 298 -11.74 -63.72 10.97
CA ILE A 298 -11.40 -63.24 9.61
C ILE A 298 -10.13 -62.36 9.66
N ALA A 299 -9.33 -62.32 8.58
CA ALA A 299 -8.27 -61.32 8.41
C ALA A 299 -8.86 -59.90 8.18
N ILE A 300 -8.59 -58.96 9.10
CA ILE A 300 -8.88 -57.54 8.89
C ILE A 300 -7.81 -56.96 7.96
N LYS A 301 -8.22 -56.38 6.83
CA LYS A 301 -7.31 -55.58 5.99
C LYS A 301 -7.51 -54.11 6.34
N LYS A 302 -6.43 -53.42 6.73
CA LYS A 302 -6.37 -51.96 6.68
C LYS A 302 -6.64 -51.55 5.23
N SER A 303 -7.35 -50.44 5.00
CA SER A 303 -7.48 -49.90 3.65
C SER A 303 -6.06 -49.44 3.24
N GLU A 304 -5.30 -50.30 2.58
CA GLU A 304 -4.11 -49.87 1.87
C GLU A 304 -4.56 -49.31 0.51
N ASP A 305 -4.07 -48.12 0.19
CA ASP A 305 -4.35 -47.36 -1.04
C ASP A 305 -4.12 -48.14 -2.35
N THR A 306 -3.48 -49.31 -2.30
CA THR A 306 -2.98 -50.06 -3.45
C THR A 306 -4.00 -51.00 -4.10
N ASP A 307 -5.09 -51.38 -3.41
CA ASP A 307 -6.14 -52.27 -3.95
C ASP A 307 -7.43 -51.51 -4.39
N LEU A 308 -7.44 -50.18 -4.31
CA LEU A 308 -8.58 -49.32 -4.66
C LEU A 308 -8.45 -48.78 -6.09
N ILE A 309 -9.33 -49.23 -7.00
CA ILE A 309 -9.20 -48.99 -8.45
C ILE A 309 -9.72 -47.60 -8.86
N ASN A 310 -10.45 -46.89 -7.98
CA ASN A 310 -11.02 -45.57 -8.30
C ASN A 310 -10.73 -44.50 -7.24
N LYS A 311 -10.43 -43.28 -7.73
CA LYS A 311 -10.24 -42.04 -6.95
C LYS A 311 -11.37 -41.68 -5.97
N GLU A 312 -12.56 -42.28 -6.10
CA GLU A 312 -13.70 -42.06 -5.21
C GLU A 312 -13.71 -42.98 -3.98
N GLU A 313 -12.90 -44.06 -3.96
CA GLU A 313 -12.71 -44.91 -2.78
C GLU A 313 -11.67 -44.34 -1.80
N GLN A 314 -10.80 -43.44 -2.25
CA GLN A 314 -10.04 -42.56 -1.36
C GLN A 314 -10.99 -41.54 -0.72
N ASN A 315 -10.98 -41.46 0.62
CA ASN A 315 -11.85 -40.60 1.46
C ASN A 315 -13.21 -41.20 1.88
N GLY A 316 -13.26 -42.51 2.14
CA GLY A 316 -14.47 -43.16 2.64
C GLY A 316 -14.58 -43.19 4.16
N GLN A 317 -13.83 -44.09 4.80
CA GLN A 317 -14.03 -44.52 6.18
C GLN A 317 -12.69 -44.98 6.77
N ASP A 318 -12.53 -44.91 8.10
CA ASP A 318 -11.28 -45.32 8.75
C ASP A 318 -10.98 -46.82 8.63
N PHE A 319 -12.00 -47.70 8.71
CA PHE A 319 -11.83 -49.14 8.50
C PHE A 319 -12.97 -49.77 7.70
N ILE A 320 -12.63 -50.82 6.93
CA ILE A 320 -13.58 -51.65 6.19
C ILE A 320 -13.25 -53.11 6.45
N ILE A 321 -14.26 -53.88 6.90
CA ILE A 321 -14.11 -55.32 7.14
C ILE A 321 -14.52 -56.06 5.86
N TYR A 322 -13.65 -56.93 5.38
CA TYR A 322 -13.86 -57.74 4.17
C TYR A 322 -14.06 -59.21 4.51
N LYS A 323 -14.92 -59.89 3.74
CA LYS A 323 -15.02 -61.35 3.67
C LYS A 323 -15.05 -61.77 2.20
N ASN A 324 -14.16 -62.68 1.78
CA ASN A 324 -14.02 -63.11 0.38
C ASN A 324 -13.93 -61.93 -0.60
N ASN A 325 -13.09 -60.94 -0.31
CA ASN A 325 -12.92 -59.69 -1.08
C ASN A 325 -14.19 -58.83 -1.24
N LYS A 326 -15.24 -59.06 -0.45
CA LYS A 326 -16.42 -58.20 -0.41
C LYS A 326 -16.46 -57.40 0.89
N PRO A 327 -16.69 -56.08 0.85
CA PRO A 327 -16.86 -55.31 2.07
C PRO A 327 -18.16 -55.74 2.75
N ILE A 328 -18.07 -56.18 4.00
CA ILE A 328 -19.22 -56.62 4.81
C ILE A 328 -19.57 -55.63 5.91
N TYR A 329 -18.65 -54.76 6.31
CA TYR A 329 -18.88 -53.76 7.34
C TYR A 329 -17.97 -52.52 7.18
N PHE A 330 -18.46 -51.34 7.56
CA PHE A 330 -17.75 -50.07 7.48
C PHE A 330 -17.66 -49.42 8.87
N ILE A 331 -16.51 -48.86 9.22
CA ILE A 331 -16.27 -48.26 10.54
C ILE A 331 -15.58 -46.92 10.38
N GLU A 332 -16.09 -45.92 11.08
CA GLU A 332 -15.49 -44.59 11.20
C GLU A 332 -15.12 -44.32 12.66
N VAL A 333 -13.95 -43.76 12.93
CA VAL A 333 -13.49 -43.39 14.27
C VAL A 333 -13.37 -41.88 14.39
N LYS A 334 -14.05 -41.30 15.39
CA LYS A 334 -13.97 -39.88 15.69
C LYS A 334 -13.48 -39.65 17.11
N SER A 335 -12.47 -38.79 17.24
CA SER A 335 -12.07 -38.23 18.54
C SER A 335 -12.76 -36.90 18.78
N LYS A 336 -13.29 -36.70 20.01
CA LYS A 336 -13.96 -35.46 20.40
C LYS A 336 -13.27 -34.79 21.57
N TRP A 337 -13.13 -33.48 21.44
CA TRP A 337 -12.35 -32.60 22.33
C TRP A 337 -13.21 -31.59 23.10
N ASP A 338 -14.53 -31.75 23.06
CA ASP A 338 -15.53 -30.89 23.72
C ASP A 338 -16.77 -31.72 24.04
N GLU A 339 -17.13 -31.79 25.32
CA GLU A 339 -18.24 -32.59 25.86
C GLU A 339 -19.63 -32.12 25.43
N ASN A 340 -19.82 -30.85 25.09
CA ASN A 340 -21.11 -30.34 24.63
C ASN A 340 -21.18 -30.17 23.10
N GLY A 341 -20.16 -30.65 22.41
CA GLY A 341 -20.02 -30.44 20.99
C GLY A 341 -20.82 -31.42 20.13
N ARG A 342 -20.57 -31.32 18.82
CA ARG A 342 -21.13 -32.22 17.81
C ARG A 342 -20.02 -32.99 17.12
N PHE A 343 -20.31 -34.23 16.71
CA PHE A 343 -19.47 -34.98 15.79
C PHE A 343 -19.84 -34.63 14.36
N ALA A 344 -18.81 -34.42 13.53
CA ALA A 344 -18.98 -34.14 12.12
C ALA A 344 -18.55 -35.35 11.30
N LEU A 345 -19.43 -35.84 10.44
CA LEU A 345 -19.09 -36.74 9.35
C LEU A 345 -18.86 -35.91 8.09
N SER A 346 -17.81 -36.23 7.33
CA SER A 346 -17.63 -35.66 5.99
C SER A 346 -18.82 -36.03 5.09
N LYS A 347 -18.94 -35.38 3.93
CA LYS A 347 -19.98 -35.72 2.95
C LYS A 347 -20.01 -37.23 2.65
N ASN A 348 -18.87 -37.79 2.23
CA ASN A 348 -18.74 -39.20 1.88
C ASN A 348 -19.06 -40.13 3.07
N GLN A 349 -18.62 -39.76 4.29
CA GLN A 349 -18.93 -40.51 5.50
C GLN A 349 -20.43 -40.49 5.80
N THR A 350 -21.08 -39.34 5.62
CA THR A 350 -22.51 -39.16 5.83
C THR A 350 -23.32 -39.97 4.82
N GLU A 351 -22.94 -39.90 3.54
CA GLU A 351 -23.56 -40.66 2.45
C GLU A 351 -23.41 -42.16 2.68
N LYS A 352 -22.20 -42.63 3.00
CA LYS A 352 -21.96 -44.05 3.27
C LYS A 352 -22.70 -44.53 4.52
N CYS A 353 -22.70 -43.73 5.59
CA CYS A 353 -23.44 -44.04 6.81
C CYS A 353 -24.95 -44.22 6.53
N ALA A 354 -25.53 -43.38 5.68
CA ALA A 354 -26.93 -43.47 5.27
C ALA A 354 -27.21 -44.69 4.36
N ILE A 355 -26.37 -44.92 3.34
CA ILE A 355 -26.56 -46.00 2.36
C ILE A 355 -26.34 -47.36 3.02
N GLU A 356 -25.31 -47.48 3.86
CA GLU A 356 -24.88 -48.72 4.50
C GLU A 356 -25.36 -48.84 5.94
N LYS A 357 -26.48 -48.19 6.29
CA LYS A 357 -26.96 -48.02 7.67
C LYS A 357 -27.01 -49.28 8.53
N ASN A 358 -27.20 -50.46 7.92
CA ASN A 358 -27.26 -51.75 8.63
C ASN A 358 -25.87 -52.39 8.87
N ARG A 359 -24.81 -51.84 8.28
CA ARG A 359 -23.43 -52.36 8.30
C ARG A 359 -22.40 -51.24 8.38
N TYR A 360 -22.74 -50.16 9.08
CA TYR A 360 -21.88 -49.00 9.28
C TYR A 360 -21.88 -48.60 10.75
N ALA A 361 -20.71 -48.41 11.35
CA ALA A 361 -20.58 -47.93 12.72
C ALA A 361 -19.70 -46.68 12.82
N VAL A 362 -20.08 -45.77 13.71
CA VAL A 362 -19.22 -44.67 14.17
C VAL A 362 -18.75 -44.98 15.59
N ILE A 363 -17.45 -45.16 15.74
CA ILE A 363 -16.77 -45.30 17.03
C ILE A 363 -16.34 -43.91 17.46
N SER A 364 -16.90 -43.44 18.56
CA SER A 364 -16.64 -42.12 19.11
C SER A 364 -15.82 -42.25 20.39
N VAL A 365 -14.74 -41.49 20.49
CA VAL A 365 -13.87 -41.44 21.67
C VAL A 365 -13.88 -40.04 22.27
N ASN A 366 -14.37 -39.91 23.50
CA ASN A 366 -14.41 -38.62 24.19
C ASN A 366 -13.07 -38.33 24.91
N VAL A 367 -12.18 -37.63 24.21
CA VAL A 367 -10.83 -37.30 24.67
C VAL A 367 -10.85 -36.25 25.77
N ASP A 368 -11.83 -35.35 25.76
CA ASP A 368 -11.99 -34.32 26.79
C ASP A 368 -12.37 -34.92 28.15
N ARG A 369 -13.33 -35.85 28.18
CA ARG A 369 -13.68 -36.61 29.40
C ARG A 369 -12.48 -37.42 29.92
N TYR A 370 -11.74 -38.07 29.02
CA TYR A 370 -10.51 -38.79 29.38
C TYR A 370 -9.48 -37.86 30.04
N LYS A 371 -9.18 -36.72 29.40
CA LYS A 371 -8.25 -35.71 29.93
C LYS A 371 -8.64 -35.24 31.32
N ARG A 372 -9.92 -34.92 31.51
CA ARG A 372 -10.44 -34.44 32.79
C ARG A 372 -10.37 -35.49 33.88
N LYS A 373 -10.72 -36.74 33.59
CA LYS A 373 -10.67 -37.83 34.58
C LYS A 373 -9.25 -38.06 35.08
N TYR A 374 -8.26 -38.04 34.18
CA TYR A 374 -6.86 -38.35 34.51
C TYR A 374 -5.97 -37.11 34.73
N GLN A 375 -6.54 -35.91 34.71
CA GLN A 375 -5.83 -34.64 34.90
C GLN A 375 -4.61 -34.47 33.98
N ILE A 376 -4.75 -34.92 32.72
CA ILE A 376 -3.64 -34.95 31.76
C ILE A 376 -3.48 -33.58 31.12
N ASN A 377 -2.41 -32.91 31.51
CA ASN A 377 -2.13 -31.53 31.09
C ASN A 377 -1.08 -31.44 29.97
N ASN A 378 -0.14 -32.38 29.88
CA ASN A 378 0.89 -32.43 28.84
C ASN A 378 1.32 -33.87 28.56
N GLU A 379 1.51 -34.19 27.27
CA GLU A 379 1.77 -35.51 26.71
C GLU A 379 0.64 -36.54 26.89
N PHE A 380 0.36 -37.24 25.80
CA PHE A 380 -0.79 -38.15 25.70
C PHE A 380 -0.26 -39.54 25.38
N ASN A 381 0.16 -40.25 26.43
CA ASN A 381 0.47 -41.67 26.32
C ASN A 381 -0.80 -42.46 26.64
N ILE A 382 -1.54 -42.83 25.60
CA ILE A 382 -2.81 -43.54 25.77
C ILE A 382 -2.63 -45.04 25.51
N GLN A 383 -3.20 -45.88 26.37
CA GLN A 383 -3.46 -47.28 26.05
C GLN A 383 -4.95 -47.52 25.80
N PHE A 384 -5.29 -48.52 24.98
CA PHE A 384 -6.69 -48.81 24.63
C PHE A 384 -7.55 -49.07 25.88
N ASN A 385 -7.02 -49.80 26.87
CA ASN A 385 -7.75 -50.11 28.10
C ASN A 385 -8.20 -48.85 28.86
N ASP A 386 -7.40 -47.77 28.79
CA ASP A 386 -7.71 -46.50 29.44
C ASP A 386 -8.78 -45.71 28.67
N LEU A 387 -8.97 -46.00 27.38
CA LEU A 387 -10.00 -45.40 26.54
C LEU A 387 -11.36 -46.08 26.62
N ASN A 388 -11.40 -47.37 27.00
CA ASN A 388 -12.59 -48.21 26.83
C ASN A 388 -13.86 -47.62 27.45
N GLU A 389 -13.76 -46.93 28.59
CA GLU A 389 -14.90 -46.28 29.23
C GLU A 389 -15.44 -45.05 28.45
N PHE A 390 -14.59 -44.42 27.65
CA PHE A 390 -14.87 -43.23 26.84
C PHE A 390 -15.21 -43.54 25.38
N ILE A 391 -15.24 -44.83 25.01
CA ILE A 391 -15.64 -45.30 23.70
C ILE A 391 -17.15 -45.57 23.69
N ASN A 392 -17.83 -44.96 22.73
CA ASN A 392 -19.22 -45.27 22.38
C ASN A 392 -19.26 -45.67 20.91
N VAL A 393 -20.03 -46.72 20.60
CA VAL A 393 -20.20 -47.20 19.22
C VAL A 393 -21.66 -47.05 18.81
N ASN A 394 -21.90 -46.26 17.77
CA ASN A 394 -23.23 -46.06 17.21
C ASN A 394 -23.31 -46.71 15.82
N ASP A 395 -24.10 -47.78 15.69
CA ASP A 395 -24.22 -48.59 14.48
C ASP A 395 -25.57 -48.42 13.75
N ASN A 396 -26.30 -47.34 14.06
CA ASN A 396 -27.58 -47.02 13.42
C ASN A 396 -27.74 -45.51 13.10
N LEU A 397 -26.65 -44.74 13.12
CA LEU A 397 -26.73 -43.30 12.81
C LEU A 397 -27.21 -43.03 11.38
N GLY A 398 -27.06 -44.01 10.48
CA GLY A 398 -27.53 -43.93 9.10
C GLY A 398 -29.02 -43.64 8.98
N SER A 399 -29.84 -44.10 9.92
CA SER A 399 -31.28 -43.82 9.93
C SER A 399 -31.61 -42.33 10.01
N TYR A 400 -30.78 -41.53 10.69
CA TYR A 400 -30.98 -40.08 10.78
C TYR A 400 -30.66 -39.35 9.46
N PHE A 401 -29.76 -39.92 8.65
CA PHE A 401 -29.31 -39.31 7.40
C PHE A 401 -30.00 -39.87 6.16
N GLU A 402 -30.63 -41.04 6.26
CA GLU A 402 -31.17 -41.81 5.14
C GLU A 402 -32.04 -40.99 4.20
N ASN A 403 -33.07 -40.32 4.72
CA ASN A 403 -34.00 -39.57 3.87
C ASN A 403 -33.32 -38.36 3.22
N LEU A 404 -32.48 -37.64 3.98
CA LEU A 404 -31.76 -36.45 3.51
C LEU A 404 -30.77 -36.80 2.39
N VAL A 405 -30.03 -37.91 2.55
CA VAL A 405 -29.08 -38.40 1.56
C VAL A 405 -29.80 -38.93 0.33
N LYS A 406 -30.83 -39.77 0.49
CA LYS A 406 -31.61 -40.32 -0.64
C LYS A 406 -32.23 -39.21 -1.49
N GLU A 407 -32.84 -38.21 -0.87
CA GLU A 407 -33.41 -37.08 -1.58
C GLU A 407 -32.34 -36.31 -2.36
N ASN A 408 -31.17 -36.06 -1.76
CA ASN A 408 -30.09 -35.33 -2.41
C ASN A 408 -29.41 -36.12 -3.56
N LEU A 409 -29.38 -37.46 -3.46
CA LEU A 409 -28.91 -38.36 -4.52
C LEU A 409 -29.89 -38.37 -5.71
N LEU A 410 -31.20 -38.47 -5.45
CA LEU A 410 -32.21 -38.39 -6.51
C LEU A 410 -32.15 -37.07 -7.28
N LYS A 411 -32.02 -35.94 -6.57
CA LYS A 411 -31.84 -34.62 -7.19
C LYS A 411 -30.55 -34.52 -8.02
N SER A 412 -29.54 -35.32 -7.69
CA SER A 412 -28.30 -35.39 -8.47
C SER A 412 -28.50 -36.09 -9.81
N GLU A 413 -29.46 -37.00 -9.93
CA GLU A 413 -29.81 -37.72 -11.16
C GLU A 413 -30.74 -36.92 -12.08
N THR A 414 -31.59 -36.05 -11.51
CA THR A 414 -32.59 -35.26 -12.24
C THR A 414 -32.14 -33.85 -12.64
N ASN A 415 -30.89 -33.48 -12.31
CA ASN A 415 -30.35 -32.12 -12.49
C ASN A 415 -31.12 -31.01 -11.73
N ASP A 416 -31.76 -31.38 -10.61
CA ASP A 416 -32.44 -30.45 -9.72
C ASP A 416 -31.46 -29.76 -8.75
N PRO A 417 -31.83 -28.60 -8.15
CA PRO A 417 -31.02 -27.95 -7.12
C PRO A 417 -30.69 -28.90 -5.96
N LYS A 418 -29.39 -29.05 -5.65
CA LYS A 418 -28.87 -30.02 -4.68
C LYS A 418 -27.83 -29.45 -3.73
N LEU A 419 -27.54 -30.17 -2.65
CA LEU A 419 -26.47 -29.88 -1.71
C LEU A 419 -25.14 -30.45 -2.23
N ILE A 420 -24.09 -29.62 -2.29
CA ILE A 420 -22.77 -30.00 -2.83
C ILE A 420 -21.76 -30.32 -1.71
N GLU A 421 -21.72 -29.54 -0.63
CA GLU A 421 -20.74 -29.66 0.47
C GLU A 421 -21.41 -29.77 1.85
N TYR A 422 -22.28 -30.77 2.02
CA TYR A 422 -22.95 -31.00 3.30
C TYR A 422 -22.16 -31.97 4.21
N ARG A 423 -22.44 -31.91 5.51
CA ARG A 423 -21.82 -32.75 6.54
C ARG A 423 -22.87 -33.27 7.51
N GLY A 424 -22.72 -34.53 7.93
CA GLY A 424 -23.50 -35.10 9.02
C GLY A 424 -23.08 -34.45 10.33
N SER A 425 -24.06 -34.00 11.12
CA SER A 425 -23.82 -33.28 12.36
C SER A 425 -24.56 -33.95 13.49
N ILE A 426 -23.84 -34.70 14.33
CA ILE A 426 -24.42 -35.59 15.35
C ILE A 426 -24.21 -34.96 16.74
N PRO A 427 -25.25 -34.68 17.52
CA PRO A 427 -25.11 -34.23 18.90
C PRO A 427 -24.38 -35.27 19.77
N GLN A 428 -23.52 -34.82 20.70
CA GLN A 428 -22.90 -35.72 21.69
C GLN A 428 -23.94 -36.53 22.47
N THR A 429 -25.10 -35.95 22.76
CA THR A 429 -26.18 -36.64 23.48
C THR A 429 -26.62 -37.90 22.77
N ILE A 430 -26.78 -37.89 21.44
CA ILE A 430 -27.14 -39.08 20.65
C ILE A 430 -26.03 -40.14 20.75
N ILE A 431 -24.76 -39.72 20.66
CA ILE A 431 -23.62 -40.62 20.81
C ILE A 431 -23.63 -41.31 22.19
N ASP A 432 -23.91 -40.55 23.24
CA ASP A 432 -23.90 -41.04 24.61
C ASP A 432 -25.12 -41.90 24.97
N THR A 433 -26.32 -41.56 24.48
CA THR A 433 -27.56 -42.26 24.86
C THR A 433 -27.85 -43.49 24.01
N GLU A 434 -27.47 -43.47 22.73
CA GLU A 434 -27.73 -44.57 21.80
C GLU A 434 -26.47 -45.40 21.51
N GLY A 435 -25.31 -44.94 21.96
CA GLY A 435 -24.04 -45.64 21.78
C GLY A 435 -23.94 -46.85 22.69
N LYS A 436 -23.44 -47.95 22.14
CA LYS A 436 -23.12 -49.16 22.92
C LYS A 436 -21.63 -49.23 23.26
N LYS A 437 -21.29 -50.07 24.24
CA LYS A 437 -19.88 -50.29 24.59
C LYS A 437 -19.14 -51.06 23.48
N PHE A 438 -17.84 -50.79 23.36
CA PHE A 438 -17.02 -51.37 22.31
C PHE A 438 -17.09 -52.91 22.28
N ASN A 439 -17.00 -53.55 23.44
CA ASN A 439 -17.08 -55.02 23.53
C ASN A 439 -18.42 -55.59 23.05
N GLU A 440 -19.53 -54.90 23.32
CA GLU A 440 -20.87 -55.30 22.83
C GLU A 440 -20.93 -55.23 21.30
N PHE A 441 -20.33 -54.19 20.72
CA PHE A 441 -20.21 -54.05 19.27
C PHE A 441 -19.36 -55.16 18.65
N VAL A 442 -18.21 -55.49 19.25
CA VAL A 442 -17.33 -56.58 18.78
C VAL A 442 -18.05 -57.92 18.79
N LEU A 443 -18.78 -58.24 19.86
CA LEU A 443 -19.58 -59.48 19.92
C LEU A 443 -20.62 -59.54 18.79
N LYS A 444 -21.34 -58.43 18.56
CA LYS A 444 -22.31 -58.33 17.45
C LYS A 444 -21.63 -58.50 16.09
N LEU A 445 -20.45 -57.92 15.89
CA LEU A 445 -19.68 -58.12 14.67
C LEU A 445 -19.30 -59.59 14.47
N ILE A 446 -18.81 -60.28 15.49
CA ILE A 446 -18.47 -61.70 15.44
C ILE A 446 -19.71 -62.55 15.08
N GLU A 447 -20.87 -62.25 15.67
CA GLU A 447 -22.12 -62.95 15.33
C GLU A 447 -22.54 -62.71 13.88
N LEU A 448 -22.49 -61.46 13.40
CA LEU A 448 -22.76 -61.13 11.99
C LEU A 448 -21.84 -61.91 11.05
N MET A 449 -20.57 -62.09 11.43
CA MET A 449 -19.57 -62.84 10.65
C MET A 449 -19.82 -64.35 10.59
N LYS A 450 -20.59 -64.91 11.53
CA LYS A 450 -21.00 -66.33 11.54
C LYS A 450 -22.19 -66.62 10.63
N ILE A 451 -23.03 -65.62 10.37
CA ILE A 451 -24.30 -65.76 9.63
C ILE A 451 -24.12 -65.49 8.13
N ILE A 452 -23.27 -64.51 7.80
CA ILE A 452 -22.78 -64.21 6.44
C ILE A 452 -21.65 -65.18 6.12
#